data_AF-A0A356B4K4-F1
#
_entry.id   AF-A0A356B4K4-F1
#
_cell.length_a   1.000
_cell.length_b   1.000
_cell.length_c   1.000
_cell.angle_alpha   90.00
_cell.angle_beta   90.00
_cell.angle_gamma   90.00
#
_symmetry.space_group_name_H-M   'P 1'
#
loop_
_entity.id
_entity.type
_entity.pdbx_description
1 polymer ?
#
loop_
_entity_poly.entity_id
_entity_poly.type
_entity_poly.pdbx_seq_one_letter_code
_entity_poly.pdbx_strand_id
1 'polypeptide(L)'
;MTIVCISDEQGISKGNTWNTYMNEIMDQLGISSGMIYGEANLPEILPRQRCILCTDMTLSEQVVSSLESWVNGGGILIGFQTRGADKLFGIRETGQLKQSDDAFTINGYISIKQKEYLPVE
;
A
#
# COMPACT_ATOMS: atom_id res chain seq x y z
N MET A 1 -7.07 12.62 14.96
CA MET A 1 -7.39 11.79 13.79
C MET A 1 -6.74 10.45 14.02
N THR A 2 -7.51 9.37 14.13
CA THR A 2 -6.97 8.03 14.34
C THR A 2 -6.73 7.40 12.98
N ILE A 3 -5.54 6.82 12.80
CA ILE A 3 -5.21 6.04 11.60
C ILE A 3 -5.30 4.58 12.00
N VAL A 4 -5.97 3.76 11.18
CA VAL A 4 -5.95 2.31 11.38
C VAL A 4 -5.00 1.68 10.39
N CYS A 5 -4.03 0.94 10.91
CA CYS A 5 -3.10 0.12 10.15
C CYS A 5 -3.71 -1.28 9.99
N ILE A 6 -3.66 -1.84 8.79
CA ILE A 6 -4.20 -3.17 8.47
C ILE A 6 -3.15 -4.00 7.75
N SER A 7 -2.93 -5.23 8.21
CA SER A 7 -1.95 -6.15 7.62
C SER A 7 -2.34 -7.61 7.79
N ASP A 8 -1.82 -8.49 6.93
CA ASP A 8 -1.95 -9.95 7.07
C ASP A 8 -0.96 -10.54 8.10
N GLU A 9 0.11 -9.82 8.45
CA GLU A 9 1.15 -10.33 9.35
C GLU A 9 0.81 -10.15 10.84
N GLN A 10 0.29 -11.21 11.47
CA GLN A 10 0.18 -11.33 12.92
C GLN A 10 1.48 -11.86 13.52
N GLY A 11 2.54 -11.04 13.61
CA GLY A 11 3.75 -11.53 14.27
C GLY A 11 4.90 -10.56 14.36
N ILE A 12 5.47 -10.52 15.56
CA ILE A 12 6.87 -10.18 15.80
C ILE A 12 7.70 -11.27 15.08
N SER A 13 7.87 -11.14 13.77
CA SER A 13 8.97 -11.85 13.12
C SER A 13 10.27 -11.24 13.69
N LYS A 14 11.33 -12.03 13.85
CA LYS A 14 12.64 -11.56 14.36
C LYS A 14 13.37 -10.63 13.36
N GLY A 15 12.63 -9.75 12.68
CA GLY A 15 13.09 -8.86 11.64
C GLY A 15 12.14 -7.67 11.49
N ASN A 16 12.66 -6.60 10.90
CA ASN A 16 11.93 -5.35 10.74
C ASN A 16 10.82 -5.53 9.69
N THR A 17 9.56 -5.60 10.13
CA THR A 17 8.39 -5.60 9.24
C THR A 17 7.96 -4.17 8.93
N TRP A 18 7.26 -3.95 7.81
CA TRP A 18 6.72 -2.62 7.50
C TRP A 18 5.77 -2.13 8.59
N ASN A 19 5.04 -3.04 9.24
CA ASN A 19 4.18 -2.71 10.39
C ASN A 19 4.95 -2.07 11.55
N THR A 20 6.14 -2.59 11.89
CA THR A 20 7.00 -2.02 12.93
C THR A 20 7.47 -0.62 12.54
N TYR A 21 7.98 -0.46 11.30
CA TYR A 21 8.41 0.85 10.80
C TYR A 21 7.27 1.87 10.79
N MET A 22 6.08 1.47 10.35
CA MET A 22 4.92 2.37 10.32
C MET A 22 4.48 2.77 11.72
N ASN A 23 4.51 1.85 12.70
CA ASN A 23 4.24 2.20 14.09
C ASN A 23 5.26 3.20 14.66
N GLU A 24 6.55 3.00 14.38
CA GLU A 24 7.61 3.94 14.80
C GLU A 24 7.44 5.32 14.15
N ILE A 25 7.13 5.37 12.84
CA ILE A 25 6.86 6.63 12.13
C ILE A 25 5.65 7.34 12.74
N MET A 26 4.56 6.61 13.03
CA MET A 26 3.36 7.20 13.62
C MET A 26 3.65 7.75 15.03
N ASP A 27 4.41 7.03 15.85
CA ASP A 27 4.81 7.47 17.19
C ASP A 27 5.67 8.74 17.12
N GLN A 28 6.67 8.79 16.23
CA GLN A 28 7.51 9.97 16.01
C GLN A 28 6.72 11.18 15.49
N LEU A 29 5.63 10.96 14.77
CA LEU A 29 4.72 12.01 14.31
C LEU A 29 3.65 12.40 15.35
N GLY A 30 3.61 11.73 16.52
CA GLY A 30 2.60 11.94 17.55
C GLY A 30 1.19 11.51 17.12
N ILE A 31 1.09 10.58 16.16
CA ILE A 31 -0.17 10.07 15.61
C ILE A 31 -0.55 8.80 16.35
N SER A 32 -1.72 8.81 16.99
CA SER A 32 -2.30 7.58 17.55
C SER A 32 -2.83 6.70 16.42
N SER A 33 -2.27 5.50 16.31
CA SER A 33 -2.72 4.46 15.39
C SER A 33 -3.26 3.24 16.13
N GLY A 34 -4.18 2.52 15.49
CA GLY A 34 -4.63 1.19 15.91
C GLY A 34 -4.25 0.16 14.85
N MET A 35 -3.78 -1.02 15.27
CA MET A 35 -3.48 -2.12 14.35
C MET A 35 -4.63 -3.13 14.32
N ILE A 36 -5.01 -3.52 13.11
CA ILE A 36 -6.00 -4.56 12.86
C ILE A 36 -5.39 -5.57 11.90
N TYR A 37 -5.72 -6.84 12.12
CA TYR A 37 -5.17 -7.92 11.30
C TYR A 37 -6.24 -8.58 10.47
N GLY A 38 -5.89 -8.85 9.22
CA GLY A 38 -6.79 -9.45 8.22
C GLY A 38 -7.95 -8.55 7.82
N GLU A 39 -8.59 -8.92 6.71
CA GLU A 39 -9.63 -8.08 6.11
C GLU A 39 -11.02 -8.24 6.74
N ALA A 40 -11.22 -9.26 7.58
CA ALA A 40 -12.53 -9.57 8.17
C ALA A 40 -13.15 -8.40 8.97
N ASN A 41 -12.30 -7.55 9.56
CA ASN A 41 -12.73 -6.43 10.40
C ASN A 41 -12.94 -5.12 9.60
N LEU A 42 -12.54 -5.07 8.32
CA LEU A 42 -12.64 -3.86 7.49
C LEU A 42 -14.07 -3.29 7.41
N PRO A 43 -15.12 -4.10 7.15
CA PRO A 43 -16.47 -3.57 7.03
C PRO A 43 -16.97 -2.84 8.28
N GLU A 44 -16.57 -3.28 9.49
CA GLU A 44 -16.99 -2.64 10.74
C GLU A 44 -16.26 -1.32 10.99
N ILE A 45 -14.99 -1.24 10.62
CA ILE A 45 -14.15 -0.07 10.93
C ILE A 45 -14.28 1.06 9.91
N LEU A 46 -14.57 0.74 8.64
CA LEU A 46 -14.61 1.73 7.55
C LEU A 46 -15.49 2.95 7.89
N PRO A 47 -16.73 2.80 8.41
CA PRO A 47 -17.57 3.95 8.75
C PRO A 47 -17.02 4.85 9.86
N ARG A 48 -16.10 4.33 10.69
CA ARG A 48 -15.55 5.03 11.87
C ARG A 48 -14.21 5.70 11.58
N GLN A 49 -13.54 5.33 10.49
CA GLN A 49 -12.22 5.82 10.15
C GLN A 49 -12.28 6.80 8.99
N ARG A 50 -11.41 7.82 9.05
CA ARG A 50 -11.18 8.74 7.93
C ARG A 50 -9.96 8.37 7.10
N CYS A 51 -9.01 7.65 7.70
CA CYS A 51 -7.79 7.23 7.05
C CYS A 51 -7.44 5.81 7.47
N ILE A 52 -7.12 4.98 6.48
CA ILE A 52 -6.66 3.61 6.66
C ILE A 52 -5.32 3.48 5.96
N LEU A 53 -4.35 2.93 6.67
CA LEU A 53 -3.07 2.49 6.15
C LEU A 53 -3.13 0.98 5.97
N CYS A 54 -3.01 0.49 4.75
CA CYS A 54 -2.98 -0.93 4.41
C CYS A 54 -1.56 -1.33 4.05
N THR A 55 -0.95 -2.26 4.80
CA THR A 55 0.45 -2.66 4.67
C THR A 55 0.56 -4.18 4.56
N ASP A 56 1.38 -4.67 3.62
CA ASP A 56 1.69 -6.11 3.47
C ASP A 56 0.43 -7.00 3.48
N MET A 57 -0.50 -6.70 2.57
CA MET A 57 -1.81 -7.33 2.53
C MET A 57 -2.24 -7.68 1.11
N THR A 58 -2.90 -8.84 0.95
CA THR A 58 -3.61 -9.17 -0.30
C THR A 58 -5.11 -9.02 -0.10
N LEU A 59 -5.72 -8.08 -0.80
CA LEU A 59 -7.15 -7.76 -0.64
C LEU A 59 -8.02 -8.62 -1.57
N SER A 60 -9.11 -9.16 -1.04
CA SER A 60 -10.14 -9.82 -1.84
C SER A 60 -10.95 -8.82 -2.67
N GLU A 61 -11.53 -9.27 -3.78
CA GLU A 61 -12.36 -8.42 -4.65
C GLU A 61 -13.52 -7.76 -3.89
N GLN A 62 -14.14 -8.49 -2.96
CA GLN A 62 -15.22 -7.99 -2.10
C GLN A 62 -14.76 -6.81 -1.24
N VAL A 63 -13.56 -6.91 -0.68
CA VAL A 63 -12.98 -5.88 0.18
C VAL A 63 -12.53 -4.68 -0.64
N VAL A 64 -11.97 -4.90 -1.83
CA VAL A 64 -11.65 -3.81 -2.78
C VAL A 64 -12.89 -3.00 -3.13
N SER A 65 -14.02 -3.64 -3.43
CA SER A 65 -15.28 -2.93 -3.73
C SER A 65 -15.80 -2.12 -2.54
N SER A 66 -15.64 -2.65 -1.32
CA SER A 66 -16.00 -1.94 -0.08
C SER A 66 -15.12 -0.71 0.16
N LEU A 67 -13.80 -0.87 -0.04
CA LEU A 67 -12.84 0.21 0.05
C LEU A 67 -13.06 1.28 -1.02
N GLU A 68 -13.38 0.88 -2.26
CA GLU A 68 -13.71 1.81 -3.35
C GLU A 68 -14.91 2.69 -2.99
N SER A 69 -15.99 2.07 -2.50
CA SER A 69 -17.17 2.80 -2.05
C SER A 69 -16.85 3.77 -0.91
N TRP A 70 -16.02 3.36 0.04
CA TRP A 70 -15.59 4.19 1.16
C TRP A 70 -14.67 5.35 0.73
N VAL A 71 -13.70 5.13 -0.15
CA VAL A 71 -12.83 6.17 -0.72
C VAL A 71 -13.66 7.18 -1.52
N ASN A 72 -14.61 6.71 -2.33
CA ASN A 72 -15.55 7.58 -3.05
C ASN A 72 -16.43 8.42 -2.10
N GLY A 73 -16.67 7.94 -0.88
CA GLY A 73 -17.32 8.68 0.21
C GLY A 73 -16.42 9.69 0.94
N GLY A 74 -15.16 9.85 0.52
CA GLY A 74 -14.19 10.78 1.12
C GLY A 74 -13.20 10.14 2.10
N GLY A 75 -13.16 8.80 2.18
CA GLY A 75 -12.13 8.08 2.92
C GLY A 75 -10.74 8.19 2.28
N ILE A 76 -9.68 8.13 3.09
CA ILE A 76 -8.29 8.16 2.63
C ILE A 76 -7.68 6.77 2.79
N LEU A 77 -7.39 6.08 1.68
CA LEU A 77 -6.65 4.83 1.69
C LEU A 77 -5.20 5.06 1.31
N ILE A 78 -4.27 4.60 2.15
CA ILE A 78 -2.84 4.60 1.89
C ILE A 78 -2.41 3.13 1.79
N GLY A 79 -1.89 2.70 0.64
CA GLY A 79 -1.43 1.33 0.42
C GLY A 79 0.09 1.22 0.32
N PHE A 80 0.67 0.29 1.06
CA PHE A 80 2.08 -0.12 0.96
C PHE A 80 2.15 -1.62 0.79
N GLN A 81 2.77 -2.08 -0.29
CA GLN A 81 2.82 -3.51 -0.65
C GLN A 81 1.42 -4.18 -0.67
N THR A 82 0.37 -3.41 -0.93
CA THR A 82 -1.00 -3.90 -1.01
C THR A 82 -1.26 -4.53 -2.38
N ARG A 83 -1.59 -5.81 -2.41
CA ARG A 83 -1.88 -6.56 -3.65
C ARG A 83 -3.37 -6.63 -3.92
N GLY A 84 -3.75 -6.69 -5.20
CA GLY A 84 -5.14 -6.81 -5.64
C GLY A 84 -5.92 -5.50 -5.70
N ALA A 85 -5.29 -4.36 -5.37
CA ALA A 85 -5.94 -3.05 -5.28
C ALA A 85 -5.47 -2.03 -6.33
N ASP A 86 -4.76 -2.47 -7.38
CA ASP A 86 -4.18 -1.56 -8.39
C ASP A 86 -5.22 -0.62 -8.99
N LYS A 87 -6.40 -1.15 -9.34
CA LYS A 87 -7.52 -0.35 -9.86
C LYS A 87 -7.96 0.75 -8.90
N LEU A 88 -8.04 0.43 -7.61
CA LEU A 88 -8.44 1.36 -6.56
C LEU A 88 -7.43 2.51 -6.40
N PHE A 89 -6.14 2.21 -6.55
CA PHE A 89 -5.07 3.21 -6.54
C PHE A 89 -4.86 3.91 -7.88
N GLY A 90 -5.62 3.55 -8.92
CA GLY A 90 -5.42 4.07 -10.28
C GLY A 90 -4.11 3.62 -10.93
N ILE A 91 -3.48 2.57 -10.42
CA ILE A 91 -2.24 2.00 -10.93
C ILE A 91 -2.54 1.22 -12.21
N ARG A 92 -1.72 1.42 -13.23
CA ARG A 92 -1.77 0.68 -14.49
C ARG A 92 -0.40 0.09 -14.76
N GLU A 93 -0.33 -1.22 -14.94
CA GLU A 93 0.89 -1.88 -15.39
C GLU A 93 1.10 -1.56 -16.88
N THR A 94 2.22 -0.92 -17.21
CA THR A 94 2.55 -0.55 -18.60
C THR A 94 3.55 -1.51 -19.25
N GLY A 95 4.01 -2.52 -18.51
CA GLY A 95 4.95 -3.53 -18.99
C GLY A 95 5.96 -3.95 -17.92
N GLN A 96 6.81 -4.90 -18.29
CA GLN A 96 7.90 -5.39 -17.43
C GLN A 96 9.25 -4.96 -18.03
N LEU A 97 10.14 -4.45 -17.18
CA LEU A 97 11.53 -4.20 -17.53
C LEU A 97 12.36 -5.42 -17.16
N LYS A 98 13.00 -6.04 -18.15
CA LYS A 98 13.95 -7.11 -17.88
C LYS A 98 15.17 -6.52 -17.20
N GLN A 99 15.50 -7.04 -16.03
CA GLN A 99 16.74 -6.67 -15.34
C GLN A 99 17.94 -7.28 -16.07
N SER A 100 19.01 -6.50 -16.29
CA SER A 100 20.29 -7.02 -16.75
C SER A 100 20.88 -8.03 -15.76
N ASP A 101 21.77 -8.91 -16.25
CA ASP A 101 22.39 -9.93 -15.42
C ASP A 101 23.39 -9.37 -14.38
N ASP A 102 23.83 -8.11 -14.56
CA ASP A 102 24.65 -7.39 -13.59
C ASP A 102 23.82 -6.47 -12.69
N ALA A 103 24.19 -6.41 -11.39
CA ALA A 103 23.46 -5.67 -10.36
C ALA A 103 23.63 -4.15 -10.45
N PHE A 104 24.61 -3.66 -11.21
CA PHE A 104 24.95 -2.25 -11.27
C PHE A 104 24.66 -1.59 -12.63
N THR A 105 24.15 -2.37 -13.58
CA THR A 105 23.84 -1.88 -14.92
C THR A 105 22.47 -1.19 -14.94
N ILE A 106 22.41 -0.01 -15.56
CA ILE A 106 21.19 0.78 -15.71
C ILE A 106 20.33 0.12 -16.79
N ASN A 107 19.06 -0.16 -16.50
CA ASN A 107 18.14 -0.86 -17.41
C ASN A 107 17.13 0.05 -18.12
N GLY A 108 17.07 1.33 -17.76
CA GLY A 108 16.24 2.30 -18.45
C GLY A 108 16.38 3.70 -17.88
N TYR A 109 15.95 4.68 -18.66
CA TYR A 109 15.74 6.05 -18.22
C TYR A 109 14.24 6.35 -18.19
N ILE A 110 13.84 7.26 -17.31
CA ILE A 110 12.46 7.77 -17.26
C ILE A 110 12.48 9.21 -17.75
N SER A 111 11.74 9.47 -18.83
CA SER A 111 11.53 10.82 -19.33
C SER A 111 10.25 11.40 -18.73
N ILE A 112 10.38 12.35 -17.80
CA ILE A 112 9.23 13.02 -17.18
C ILE A 112 8.42 13.82 -18.22
N LYS A 113 9.11 14.40 -19.21
CA LYS A 113 8.47 15.20 -20.27
C LYS A 113 7.63 14.35 -21.21
N GLN A 114 8.15 13.19 -21.62
CA GLN A 114 7.45 12.28 -22.53
C GLN A 114 6.51 11.33 -21.79
N LYS A 115 6.68 11.19 -20.47
CA LYS A 115 5.98 10.19 -19.64
C LYS A 115 6.21 8.76 -20.16
N GLU A 116 7.41 8.50 -20.66
CA GLU A 116 7.81 7.26 -21.31
C GLU A 116 9.13 6.74 -20.72
N TYR A 117 9.28 5.42 -20.76
CA TYR A 117 10.53 4.74 -20.50
C TYR A 117 11.39 4.74 -21.77
N LEU A 118 12.65 5.11 -21.62
CA LEU A 118 13.64 5.06 -22.69
C LEU A 118 14.60 3.89 -22.41
N PRO A 119 14.83 2.99 -23.39
CA PRO A 119 15.80 1.93 -23.23
C PRO A 119 17.22 2.50 -23.07
N VAL A 120 18.09 1.75 -22.40
CA VAL A 120 19.54 2.02 -22.43
C VAL A 120 20.08 1.36 -23.69
N GLU A 121 20.62 2.16 -24.61
CA GLU A 121 21.31 1.69 -25.82
C GLU A 121 22.64 0.99 -25.49
#